data_AF-A0A1M6GDE6-F1
#
_entry.id   AF-A0A1M6GDE6-F1
#
_cell.length_a   1.000
_cell.length_b   1.000
_cell.length_c   1.000
_cell.angle_alpha   90.00
_cell.angle_beta   90.00
_cell.angle_gamma   90.00
#
_symmetry.space_group_name_H-M   'P 1'
#
loop_
_entity.id
_entity.type
_entity.pdbx_description
1 polymer ?
#
loop_
_entity_poly.entity_id
_entity_poly.type
_entity_poly.pdbx_seq_one_letter_code
_entity_poly.pdbx_strand_id
1 'polypeptide(L)'
;MRGKGLFRKAVVFAALIALGIAVFSWLNVRGNEIEGVSHISSECLVTITYENETGQEYQLQAEQVDRLKELLFKSTFTRTFSPFVTYPVDTERYTIRIDWKDNQHVLIIHCIGNQYISIADQFGGRHLKVNNPDWESTIKRIISDSDPVR
;
A
#
# COMPACT_ATOMS: atom_id res chain seq x y z
N MET A 1 13.22 50.46 13.91
CA MET A 1 12.57 49.23 14.42
C MET A 1 11.62 48.52 13.43
N ARG A 2 11.54 48.90 12.14
CA ARG A 2 10.60 48.31 11.15
C ARG A 2 11.03 46.94 10.56
N GLY A 3 12.34 46.64 10.50
CA GLY A 3 12.87 45.43 9.84
C GLY A 3 12.75 44.12 10.66
N LYS A 4 12.83 44.19 11.99
CA LYS A 4 12.78 43.00 12.87
C LYS A 4 11.41 42.29 12.83
N GLY A 5 10.32 43.07 12.72
CA GLY A 5 8.96 42.53 12.64
C GLY A 5 8.66 41.83 11.31
N LEU A 6 9.18 42.36 10.19
CA LEU A 6 9.02 41.75 8.87
C LEU A 6 9.81 40.44 8.76
N PHE A 7 11.06 40.43 9.26
CA PHE A 7 11.89 39.22 9.31
C PHE A 7 11.26 38.11 10.16
N ARG A 8 10.73 38.45 11.35
CA ARG A 8 10.01 37.48 12.20
C ARG A 8 8.78 36.89 11.51
N LYS A 9 8.00 37.71 10.78
CA LYS A 9 6.85 37.24 9.99
C LYS A 9 7.29 36.30 8.86
N ALA A 10 8.36 36.62 8.14
CA ALA A 10 8.90 35.77 7.07
C ALA A 10 9.38 34.40 7.61
N VAL A 11 10.08 34.39 8.74
CA VAL A 11 10.52 33.14 9.39
C VAL A 11 9.33 32.27 9.81
N VAL A 12 8.30 32.86 10.42
CA VAL A 12 7.08 32.12 10.80
C VAL A 12 6.38 31.56 9.56
N PHE A 13 6.28 32.34 8.49
CA PHE A 13 5.66 31.88 7.25
C PHE A 13 6.42 30.72 6.60
N ALA A 14 7.76 30.81 6.56
CA ALA A 14 8.62 29.72 6.08
C ALA A 14 8.46 28.45 6.93
N ALA A 15 8.38 28.59 8.26
CA ALA A 15 8.16 27.47 9.17
C ALA A 15 6.80 26.79 8.93
N LEU A 16 5.74 27.56 8.67
CA LEU A 16 4.41 27.01 8.34
C LEU A 16 4.41 26.27 7.00
N ILE A 17 5.10 26.79 5.98
CA ILE A 17 5.26 26.08 4.69
C ILE A 17 6.02 24.77 4.90
N ALA A 18 7.14 24.81 5.62
CA ALA A 18 7.94 23.61 5.90
C ALA A 18 7.12 22.55 6.66
N LEU A 19 6.32 22.97 7.65
CA LEU A 19 5.41 22.09 8.37
C LEU A 19 4.34 21.50 7.42
N GLY A 20 3.75 22.31 6.55
CA GLY A 20 2.78 21.86 5.56
C GLY A 20 3.36 20.80 4.62
N ILE A 21 4.58 20.99 4.12
CA ILE A 21 5.28 20.02 3.28
C ILE A 21 5.58 18.74 4.06
N ALA A 22 6.05 18.85 5.31
CA ALA A 22 6.34 17.70 6.15
C ALA A 22 5.08 16.87 6.42
N VAL A 23 3.96 17.52 6.75
CA VAL A 23 2.66 16.85 6.94
C VAL A 23 2.18 16.20 5.64
N PHE A 24 2.27 16.90 4.50
CA PHE A 24 1.87 16.34 3.21
C PHE A 24 2.72 15.14 2.81
N SER A 25 4.05 15.23 2.96
CA SER A 25 4.96 14.11 2.71
C SER A 25 4.72 12.95 3.66
N TRP A 26 4.37 13.21 4.92
CA TRP A 26 4.00 12.17 5.87
C TRP A 26 2.60 11.61 5.60
N LEU A 27 1.70 12.30 4.91
CA LEU A 27 0.38 11.72 4.59
C LEU A 27 0.43 10.83 3.35
N ASN A 28 1.29 11.15 2.39
CA ASN A 28 1.40 10.41 1.14
C ASN A 28 2.50 9.35 1.24
N VAL A 29 2.17 8.11 0.90
CA VAL A 29 3.09 6.98 0.80
C VAL A 29 3.15 6.59 -0.66
N ARG A 30 4.35 6.48 -1.22
CA ARG A 30 4.58 5.86 -2.52
C ARG A 30 4.78 4.37 -2.31
N GLY A 31 4.37 3.54 -3.25
CA GLY A 31 4.56 2.10 -3.09
C GLY A 31 6.01 1.65 -3.00
N ASN A 32 6.96 2.44 -3.53
CA ASN A 32 8.39 2.19 -3.34
C ASN A 32 8.93 2.56 -1.94
N GLU A 33 8.11 3.20 -1.09
CA GLU A 33 8.40 3.43 0.33
C GLU A 33 7.88 2.30 1.22
N ILE A 34 7.10 1.36 0.67
CA ILE A 34 6.71 0.14 1.37
C ILE A 34 7.92 -0.78 1.39
N GLU A 35 8.38 -1.14 2.60
CA GLU A 35 9.53 -2.00 2.78
C GLU A 35 9.27 -3.37 2.12
N GLY A 36 10.27 -3.84 1.37
CA GLY A 36 10.20 -5.07 0.57
C GLY A 36 9.77 -4.88 -0.88
N VAL A 37 8.96 -3.87 -1.24
CA VAL A 37 8.40 -3.76 -2.61
C VAL A 37 9.47 -3.68 -3.70
N SER A 38 10.58 -2.98 -3.45
CA SER A 38 11.71 -2.90 -4.39
C SER A 38 12.37 -4.26 -4.67
N HIS A 39 12.31 -5.17 -3.70
CA HIS A 39 12.93 -6.50 -3.72
C HIS A 39 12.00 -7.60 -4.24
N ILE A 40 10.73 -7.30 -4.54
CA ILE A 40 9.84 -8.25 -5.21
C ILE A 40 10.48 -8.64 -6.55
N SER A 41 10.49 -9.93 -6.86
CA SER A 41 11.01 -10.47 -8.12
C SER A 41 10.26 -11.75 -8.45
N SER A 42 10.39 -12.24 -9.69
CA SER A 42 9.80 -13.50 -10.13
C SER A 42 10.28 -14.74 -9.34
N GLU A 43 11.33 -14.63 -8.51
CA GLU A 43 11.75 -15.70 -7.58
C GLU A 43 10.96 -15.72 -6.27
N CYS A 44 10.16 -14.68 -5.97
CA CYS A 44 9.31 -14.64 -4.79
C CYS A 44 8.14 -15.60 -4.92
N LEU A 45 7.80 -16.30 -3.85
CA LEU A 45 6.52 -16.99 -3.76
C LEU A 45 5.46 -15.95 -3.39
N VAL A 46 4.49 -15.74 -4.26
CA VAL A 46 3.42 -14.78 -4.03
C VAL A 46 2.08 -15.46 -4.10
N THR A 47 1.28 -15.30 -3.05
CA THR A 47 -0.09 -15.79 -3.00
C THR A 47 -1.09 -14.68 -2.73
N ILE A 48 -2.28 -14.83 -3.29
CA ILE A 48 -3.44 -13.97 -3.01
C ILE A 48 -4.55 -14.86 -2.46
N THR A 49 -5.00 -14.57 -1.25
CA THR A 49 -6.06 -15.33 -0.57
C THR A 49 -7.29 -14.47 -0.39
N TYR A 50 -8.44 -14.92 -0.86
CA TYR A 50 -9.72 -14.28 -0.57
C TYR A 50 -10.09 -14.46 0.91
N GLU A 51 -10.47 -13.37 1.58
CA GLU A 51 -10.97 -13.41 2.95
C GLU A 51 -12.49 -13.67 2.95
N ASN A 52 -12.90 -14.80 2.37
CA ASN A 52 -14.28 -15.27 2.36
C ASN A 52 -14.36 -16.67 3.00
N GLU A 53 -15.58 -17.24 3.04
CA GLU A 53 -15.81 -18.55 3.65
C GLU A 53 -15.00 -19.68 3.01
N THR A 54 -14.70 -19.58 1.71
CA THR A 54 -13.92 -20.60 1.00
C THR A 54 -12.42 -20.42 1.15
N GLY A 55 -11.94 -19.23 1.54
CA GLY A 55 -10.53 -18.95 1.74
C GLY A 55 -9.69 -19.19 0.48
N GLN A 56 -10.28 -19.06 -0.72
CA GLN A 56 -9.62 -19.49 -1.96
C GLN A 56 -8.30 -18.75 -2.14
N GLU A 57 -7.22 -19.53 -2.25
CA GLU A 57 -5.87 -19.04 -2.48
C GLU A 57 -5.47 -19.23 -3.95
N TYR A 58 -4.69 -18.27 -4.45
CA TYR A 58 -4.14 -18.25 -5.80
C TYR A 58 -2.64 -18.04 -5.71
N GLN A 59 -1.88 -18.84 -6.45
CA GLN A 59 -0.43 -18.66 -6.56
C GLN A 59 -0.11 -17.91 -7.86
N LEU A 60 0.69 -16.85 -7.73
CA LEU A 60 1.10 -16.04 -8.87
C LEU A 60 2.30 -16.66 -9.58
N GLN A 61 2.24 -16.68 -10.90
CA GLN A 61 3.35 -16.97 -11.80
C GLN A 61 4.24 -15.73 -11.99
N ALA A 62 5.44 -15.93 -12.53
CA ALA A 62 6.46 -14.89 -12.70
C ALA A 62 5.92 -13.59 -13.32
N GLU A 63 5.15 -13.68 -14.41
CA GLU A 63 4.57 -12.51 -15.08
C GLU A 63 3.60 -11.74 -14.17
N GLN A 64 2.83 -12.45 -13.35
CA GLN A 64 1.87 -11.83 -12.44
C GLN A 64 2.57 -11.18 -11.25
N VAL A 65 3.68 -11.76 -10.78
CA VAL A 65 4.52 -11.15 -9.77
C VAL A 65 5.11 -9.83 -10.28
N ASP A 66 5.56 -9.80 -11.53
CA ASP A 66 6.07 -8.57 -12.16
C ASP A 66 4.97 -7.49 -12.29
N ARG A 67 3.76 -7.88 -12.73
CA ARG A 67 2.60 -6.98 -12.80
C ARG A 67 2.20 -6.46 -11.41
N LEU A 68 2.24 -7.31 -10.38
CA LEU A 68 1.95 -6.91 -9.00
C LEU A 68 2.99 -5.92 -8.49
N LYS A 69 4.27 -6.18 -8.73
CA LYS A 69 5.36 -5.26 -8.37
C LYS A 69 5.17 -3.91 -9.05
N GLU A 70 4.89 -3.91 -10.34
CA GLU A 70 4.64 -2.69 -11.10
C GLU A 70 3.44 -1.91 -10.55
N LEU A 71 2.34 -2.61 -10.24
CA LEU A 71 1.15 -2.01 -9.65
C LEU A 71 1.48 -1.32 -8.31
N LEU A 72 2.14 -2.03 -7.40
CA LEU A 72 2.57 -1.48 -6.12
C LEU A 72 3.46 -0.26 -6.34
N PHE A 73 4.50 -0.39 -7.17
CA PHE A 73 5.48 0.67 -7.42
C PHE A 73 4.87 1.95 -8.00
N LYS A 74 3.90 1.82 -8.92
CA LYS A 74 3.20 2.96 -9.53
C LYS A 74 2.09 3.53 -8.65
N SER A 75 1.69 2.82 -7.59
CA SER A 75 0.64 3.29 -6.70
C SER A 75 1.16 4.32 -5.71
N THR A 76 0.27 5.25 -5.37
CA THR A 76 0.43 6.10 -4.19
C THR A 76 -0.71 5.81 -3.24
N PHE A 77 -0.50 6.11 -1.97
CA PHE A 77 -1.45 5.85 -0.91
C PHE A 77 -1.50 7.03 0.04
N THR A 78 -2.63 7.22 0.72
CA THR A 78 -2.78 8.24 1.76
C THR A 78 -3.03 7.57 3.11
N ARG A 79 -2.20 7.88 4.10
CA ARG A 79 -2.40 7.41 5.48
C ARG A 79 -3.76 7.86 6.00
N THR A 80 -4.57 6.94 6.49
CA THR A 80 -5.82 7.29 7.17
C THR A 80 -5.53 7.66 8.62
N PHE A 81 -6.16 8.71 9.13
CA PHE A 81 -6.05 9.07 10.55
C PHE A 81 -6.79 8.08 11.45
N SER A 82 -7.88 7.50 10.95
CA SER A 82 -8.61 6.46 11.64
C SER A 82 -7.88 5.12 11.52
N PRO A 83 -7.67 4.39 12.63
CA PRO A 83 -7.20 3.01 12.58
C PRO A 83 -8.27 2.06 12.02
N PHE A 84 -9.54 2.46 12.06
CA PHE A 84 -10.67 1.69 11.53
C PHE A 84 -11.19 2.30 10.24
N VAL A 85 -11.46 1.45 9.25
CA VAL A 85 -12.21 1.83 8.04
C VAL A 85 -13.54 1.08 8.07
N THR A 86 -14.65 1.80 7.89
CA THR A 86 -15.99 1.20 7.83
C THR A 86 -16.30 0.85 6.38
N TYR A 87 -16.79 -0.36 6.15
CA TYR A 87 -17.14 -0.86 4.83
C TYR A 87 -18.36 -1.80 4.91
N PRO A 88 -19.13 -1.94 3.82
CA PRO A 88 -20.24 -2.89 3.74
C PRO A 88 -19.80 -4.33 4.06
N VAL A 89 -20.73 -5.15 4.56
CA VAL A 89 -20.48 -6.53 4.97
C VAL A 89 -19.88 -7.37 3.83
N ASP A 90 -20.35 -7.17 2.61
CA ASP A 90 -19.93 -7.92 1.41
C ASP A 90 -18.75 -7.30 0.65
N THR A 91 -17.98 -6.44 1.32
CA THR A 91 -16.80 -5.82 0.72
C THR A 91 -15.73 -6.88 0.48
N GLU A 92 -15.39 -7.07 -0.80
CA GLU A 92 -14.32 -7.96 -1.26
C GLU A 92 -13.01 -7.65 -0.51
N ARG A 93 -12.41 -8.70 0.06
CA ARG A 93 -11.16 -8.63 0.81
C ARG A 93 -10.24 -9.74 0.38
N TYR A 94 -8.97 -9.41 0.30
CA TYR A 94 -7.93 -10.39 0.02
C TYR A 94 -6.65 -10.00 0.73
N THR A 95 -5.86 -11.01 1.07
CA THR A 95 -4.51 -10.84 1.59
C THR A 95 -3.53 -11.21 0.49
N ILE A 96 -2.59 -10.30 0.20
CA ILE A 96 -1.43 -10.56 -0.66
C ILE A 96 -0.28 -10.93 0.26
N ARG A 97 0.28 -12.12 0.08
CA ARG A 97 1.45 -12.59 0.82
C ARG A 97 2.62 -12.75 -0.14
N ILE A 98 3.76 -12.16 0.20
CA ILE A 98 5.01 -12.26 -0.56
C ILE A 98 6.04 -12.87 0.37
N ASP A 99 6.47 -14.09 0.05
CA ASP A 99 7.57 -14.79 0.72
C ASP A 99 8.83 -14.69 -0.15
N TRP A 100 9.90 -14.15 0.43
CA TRP A 100 11.22 -14.16 -0.22
C TRP A 100 11.89 -15.53 -0.04
N LYS A 101 12.84 -15.84 -0.93
CA LYS A 101 13.54 -17.12 -0.99
C LYS A 101 14.29 -17.50 0.30
N ASP A 102 14.61 -16.52 1.15
CA ASP A 102 15.20 -16.77 2.46
C ASP A 102 14.21 -17.29 3.51
N ASN A 103 12.90 -17.30 3.21
CA ASN A 103 11.80 -17.69 4.08
C ASN A 103 11.78 -16.98 5.45
N GLN A 104 12.50 -15.86 5.58
CA GLN A 104 12.59 -15.07 6.81
C GLN A 104 11.94 -13.72 6.63
N HIS A 105 11.97 -13.17 5.42
CA HIS A 105 11.25 -11.96 5.08
C HIS A 105 9.91 -12.32 4.46
N VAL A 106 8.85 -11.72 4.99
CA VAL A 106 7.49 -11.86 4.51
C VAL A 106 6.84 -10.49 4.51
N LEU A 107 6.16 -10.15 3.43
CA LEU A 107 5.35 -8.95 3.32
C LEU A 107 3.90 -9.39 3.18
N ILE A 108 3.07 -8.92 4.11
CA ILE A 108 1.64 -9.22 4.14
C ILE A 108 0.89 -7.91 3.93
N ILE A 109 0.13 -7.84 2.84
CA ILE A 109 -0.69 -6.69 2.49
C ILE A 109 -2.14 -7.12 2.53
N HIS A 110 -2.89 -6.62 3.51
CA HIS A 110 -4.34 -6.79 3.57
C HIS A 110 -5.00 -5.76 2.68
N CYS A 111 -5.88 -6.19 1.78
CA CYS A 111 -6.60 -5.32 0.87
C CYS A 111 -8.09 -5.34 1.17
N ILE A 112 -8.69 -4.16 1.30
CA ILE A 112 -10.08 -4.00 1.70
C ILE A 112 -10.83 -3.17 0.66
N GLY A 113 -11.78 -3.82 -0.01
CA GLY A 113 -12.67 -3.22 -0.99
C GLY A 113 -11.95 -2.59 -2.17
N ASN A 114 -10.71 -3.02 -2.46
CA ASN A 114 -9.81 -2.38 -3.43
C ASN A 114 -9.53 -0.88 -3.18
N GLN A 115 -9.95 -0.36 -2.02
CA GLN A 115 -9.86 1.06 -1.66
C GLN A 115 -8.79 1.32 -0.62
N TYR A 116 -8.49 0.33 0.20
CA TYR A 116 -7.52 0.43 1.28
C TYR A 116 -6.59 -0.76 1.26
N ILE A 117 -5.35 -0.50 1.67
CA ILE A 117 -4.42 -1.54 2.08
C ILE A 117 -4.02 -1.35 3.54
N SER A 118 -3.60 -2.42 4.21
CA SER A 118 -2.98 -2.37 5.53
C SER A 118 -1.79 -3.32 5.56
N ILE A 119 -0.71 -2.88 6.18
CA ILE A 119 0.54 -3.62 6.33
C ILE A 119 0.89 -3.52 7.81
N ALA A 120 0.68 -4.60 8.57
CA ALA A 120 0.53 -4.53 10.03
C ALA A 120 1.78 -4.01 10.75
N ASP A 121 2.96 -4.37 10.25
CA ASP A 121 4.27 -3.99 10.78
C ASP A 121 4.79 -2.65 10.27
N GLN A 122 4.15 -2.07 9.24
CA GLN A 122 4.53 -0.80 8.65
C GLN A 122 3.48 0.28 8.93
N PHE A 123 3.88 1.55 8.81
CA PHE A 123 2.97 2.71 8.91
C PHE A 123 2.13 2.77 10.20
N GLY A 124 2.58 2.11 11.27
CA GLY A 124 1.86 2.00 12.54
C GLY A 124 0.61 1.12 12.47
N GLY A 125 0.55 0.16 11.54
CA GLY A 125 -0.58 -0.76 11.33
C GLY A 125 -1.85 -0.07 10.83
N ARG A 126 -1.73 1.14 10.30
CA ARG A 126 -2.87 1.94 9.82
C ARG A 126 -3.23 1.58 8.38
N HIS A 127 -4.50 1.79 8.06
CA HIS A 127 -4.95 1.70 6.68
C HIS A 127 -4.35 2.82 5.83
N LEU A 128 -4.02 2.48 4.60
CA LEU A 128 -3.59 3.39 3.55
C LEU A 128 -4.66 3.38 2.46
N LYS A 129 -5.23 4.54 2.15
CA LYS A 129 -6.16 4.67 1.03
C LYS A 129 -5.39 4.57 -0.27
N VAL A 130 -5.80 3.70 -1.17
CA VAL A 130 -5.20 3.52 -2.50
C VAL A 130 -5.56 4.69 -3.40
N ASN A 131 -4.54 5.30 -4.00
CA ASN A 131 -4.67 6.35 -5.03
C ASN A 131 -4.05 5.85 -6.34
N ASN A 132 -4.66 4.79 -6.89
CA ASN A 132 -4.33 4.26 -8.21
C ASN A 132 -5.62 3.77 -8.88
N PRO A 133 -6.09 4.39 -9.99
CA PRO A 133 -7.31 3.98 -10.66
C PRO A 133 -7.23 2.58 -11.28
N ASP A 134 -6.03 2.08 -11.55
CA ASP A 134 -5.81 0.76 -12.15
C ASP A 134 -5.72 -0.35 -11.10
N TRP A 135 -5.79 -0.03 -9.81
CA TRP A 135 -5.59 -1.01 -8.73
C TRP A 135 -6.54 -2.20 -8.82
N GLU A 136 -7.84 -1.93 -8.76
CA GLU A 136 -8.87 -2.98 -8.73
C GLU A 136 -8.82 -3.85 -9.99
N SER A 137 -8.79 -3.20 -11.15
CA SER A 137 -8.81 -3.90 -12.44
C SER A 137 -7.56 -4.75 -12.65
N THR A 138 -6.39 -4.28 -12.20
CA THR A 138 -5.13 -5.01 -12.31
C THR A 138 -5.08 -6.20 -11.35
N ILE A 139 -5.51 -6.04 -10.09
CA ILE A 139 -5.57 -7.17 -9.15
C ILE A 139 -6.53 -8.24 -9.65
N LYS A 140 -7.74 -7.86 -10.10
CA LYS A 140 -8.71 -8.84 -10.63
C LYS A 140 -8.16 -9.60 -11.84
N ARG A 141 -7.40 -8.92 -12.72
CA ARG A 141 -6.72 -9.57 -13.84
C ARG A 141 -5.63 -10.52 -13.36
N ILE A 142 -4.79 -10.10 -12.41
CA ILE A 142 -3.77 -10.96 -11.81
C ILE A 142 -4.40 -12.25 -11.27
N ILE A 143 -5.47 -12.15 -10.47
CA ILE A 143 -6.18 -13.30 -9.89
C ILE A 143 -6.80 -14.17 -10.99
N SER A 144 -7.48 -13.56 -11.97
CA SER A 144 -8.12 -14.31 -13.06
C SER A 144 -7.13 -15.09 -13.93
N ASP A 145 -5.91 -14.59 -14.06
CA ASP A 145 -4.84 -15.26 -14.82
C ASP A 145 -4.11 -16.31 -13.94
N SER A 146 -4.39 -16.40 -12.63
CA SER A 146 -3.62 -17.19 -11.65
C SER A 146 -4.17 -18.60 -11.49
N ASP A 147 -3.29 -19.52 -11.08
CA ASP A 147 -3.69 -20.88 -10.75
C ASP A 147 -4.28 -20.92 -9.33
N PRO A 148 -5.48 -21.48 -9.13
CA PRO A 148 -6.01 -21.73 -7.80
C PRO A 148 -5.17 -22.79 -7.10
N VAL A 149 -4.76 -22.51 -5.86
CA VAL A 149 -4.14 -23.50 -4.98
C VAL A 149 -5.23 -24.49 -4.56
N ARG A 150 -4.97 -25.78 -4.76
CA ARG A 150 -5.89 -26.89 -4.42
C ARG A 150 -5.66 -27.41 -3.01
#